data_AF-A0A6I7LU69-F1
#
_entry.id   AF-A0A6I7LU69-F1
#
_cell.length_a   1.000
_cell.length_b   1.000
_cell.length_c   1.000
_cell.angle_alpha   90.00
_cell.angle_beta   90.00
_cell.angle_gamma   90.00
#
_symmetry.space_group_name_H-M   'P 1'
#
loop_
_entity.id
_entity.type
_entity.pdbx_description
1 polymer ?
#
loop_
_entity_poly.entity_id
_entity_poly.type
_entity_poly.pdbx_seq_one_letter_code
_entity_poly.pdbx_strand_id
1 'polypeptide(L)'
;MRGFVLTILLFLAGAGAMAQETAPVDSTPDTNALVPVPLVKFETENYFLTKAFYPDYRADEHEIWQDIFDVEKKAAPLLALWQIWGDSILRDIEIYSGIPWKEPGIKIHLMKYLPVPGLYEPLAIPIIGIKQGLVIEAPASGYHQLLVLIQYLAGRNLLQVEYPSDTLAAVSNHPLLDQGPYRFDVMAVAVALSAARRIIPEDSLVQITSSAVWKRQFPGWGIYKNYFRDKWVLSPSTPLLQYLQNEPYNSTLVAMTAPPDESSPEKSDSGTASQSLPASSSVGGRLGFFAERQRGGIYRVTAIDSTKLAYSCGLRLGDQIRSVNGLAAGTFSALIGDIIDRLSGDGAYLEISRAGEIKGILIQAH
;
A
#
# COMPACT_ATOMS: atom_id res chain seq x y z
N MET A 1 63.61 20.41 -20.58
CA MET A 1 62.73 21.37 -19.87
C MET A 1 61.71 20.53 -19.12
N ARG A 2 61.88 20.32 -17.81
CA ARG A 2 61.19 21.05 -16.71
C ARG A 2 59.66 20.91 -16.85
N GLY A 3 58.89 20.30 -15.95
CA GLY A 3 59.05 19.88 -14.55
C GLY A 3 57.64 19.69 -13.95
N PHE A 4 57.58 19.39 -12.63
CA PHE A 4 56.41 19.14 -11.75
C PHE A 4 55.93 17.68 -11.71
N VAL A 5 56.52 16.79 -10.88
CA VAL A 5 56.51 16.72 -9.40
C VAL A 5 55.10 16.53 -8.83
N LEU A 6 54.75 15.26 -8.61
CA LEU A 6 53.61 14.82 -7.82
C LEU A 6 54.09 14.68 -6.37
N THR A 7 53.62 15.53 -5.47
CA THR A 7 53.81 15.43 -4.02
C THR A 7 52.43 15.36 -3.40
N ILE A 8 52.05 14.19 -2.87
CA ILE A 8 50.93 14.09 -1.93
C ILE A 8 51.48 13.47 -0.65
N LEU A 9 51.19 14.18 0.44
CA LEU A 9 51.77 14.06 1.77
C LEU A 9 51.37 12.77 2.48
N LEU A 10 52.39 12.13 3.05
CA LEU A 10 52.33 11.25 4.22
C LEU A 10 52.46 12.12 5.46
N PHE A 11 51.48 12.10 6.38
CA PHE A 11 51.55 12.51 7.80
C PHE A 11 50.13 12.25 8.37
N LEU A 12 49.88 11.69 9.56
CA LEU A 12 50.63 11.65 10.80
C LEU A 12 50.09 10.48 11.66
N ALA A 13 50.99 9.69 12.23
CA ALA A 13 50.68 8.75 13.31
C ALA A 13 50.43 9.54 14.61
N GLY A 14 49.24 9.42 15.17
CA GLY A 14 48.89 9.93 16.51
C GLY A 14 48.69 8.77 17.46
N ALA A 15 49.74 8.43 18.21
CA ALA A 15 49.64 7.54 19.36
C ALA A 15 48.92 8.27 20.51
N GLY A 16 47.67 7.87 20.76
CA GLY A 16 46.92 8.22 21.97
C GLY A 16 46.71 6.96 22.79
N ALA A 17 47.65 6.67 23.70
CA ALA A 17 47.44 5.69 24.75
C ALA A 17 46.42 6.26 25.75
N MET A 18 45.16 5.85 25.63
CA MET A 18 44.14 6.07 26.64
C MET A 18 44.04 4.79 27.47
N ALA A 19 44.29 4.92 28.77
CA ALA A 19 44.11 3.87 29.76
C ALA A 19 42.67 3.38 29.75
N GLN A 20 42.48 2.10 29.43
CA GLN A 20 41.18 1.46 29.44
C GLN A 20 40.92 0.93 30.85
N GLU A 21 40.15 1.70 31.61
CA GLU A 21 39.58 1.29 32.89
C GLU A 21 38.59 0.16 32.60
N THR A 22 38.97 -1.08 32.98
CA THR A 22 38.14 -2.27 32.80
C THR A 22 36.94 -2.19 33.75
N ALA A 23 35.84 -1.63 33.27
CA ALA A 23 34.54 -1.78 33.88
C ALA A 23 34.18 -3.28 33.95
N PRO A 24 33.52 -3.74 35.03
CA PRO A 24 33.07 -5.11 35.14
C PRO A 24 32.14 -5.45 33.97
N VAL A 25 32.48 -6.54 33.27
CA VAL A 25 31.67 -7.14 32.21
C VAL A 25 30.41 -7.68 32.89
N ASP A 26 29.36 -6.87 32.86
CA ASP A 26 28.01 -7.30 33.23
C ASP A 26 27.58 -8.31 32.16
N SER A 27 27.69 -9.60 32.48
CA SER A 27 27.27 -10.69 31.62
C SER A 27 25.75 -10.79 31.64
N THR A 28 25.07 -9.79 31.09
CA THR A 28 23.70 -9.98 30.62
C THR A 28 23.76 -11.02 29.51
N PRO A 29 22.93 -12.08 29.55
CA PRO A 29 22.90 -13.06 28.47
C PRO A 29 22.70 -12.31 27.16
N ASP A 30 23.63 -12.52 26.22
CA ASP A 30 23.63 -11.97 24.87
C ASP A 30 22.41 -12.55 24.14
N THR A 31 21.26 -11.98 24.45
CA THR A 31 19.93 -12.33 23.93
C THR A 31 19.71 -11.70 22.57
N ASN A 32 20.76 -11.15 21.96
CA ASN A 32 20.84 -10.77 20.55
C ASN A 32 20.92 -12.01 19.63
N ALA A 33 20.18 -13.07 19.94
CA ALA A 33 19.82 -14.04 18.92
C ALA A 33 18.98 -13.25 17.91
N LEU A 34 19.63 -12.79 16.84
CA LEU A 34 19.04 -11.99 15.80
C LEU A 34 17.77 -12.69 15.34
N VAL A 35 16.61 -12.11 15.65
CA VAL A 35 15.34 -12.61 15.14
C VAL A 35 15.46 -12.62 13.61
N PRO A 36 15.27 -13.79 12.97
CA PRO A 36 15.44 -13.89 11.54
C PRO A 36 14.38 -13.01 10.85
N VAL A 37 14.85 -12.07 10.02
CA VAL A 37 13.98 -11.26 9.16
C VAL A 37 13.73 -11.97 7.82
N PRO A 38 12.61 -11.69 7.15
CA PRO A 38 12.29 -12.32 5.87
C PRO A 38 13.34 -11.98 4.80
N LEU A 39 13.64 -12.96 3.94
CA LEU A 39 14.44 -12.71 2.75
C LEU A 39 13.62 -11.94 1.71
N VAL A 40 14.06 -10.74 1.34
CA VAL A 40 13.38 -9.91 0.35
C VAL A 40 13.97 -10.12 -1.04
N LYS A 41 13.11 -10.39 -2.03
CA LYS A 41 13.46 -10.51 -3.44
C LYS A 41 12.72 -9.47 -4.27
N PHE A 42 13.45 -8.71 -5.07
CA PHE A 42 12.87 -7.79 -6.04
C PHE A 42 12.70 -8.51 -7.38
N GLU A 43 11.49 -8.51 -7.90
CA GLU A 43 11.17 -9.04 -9.22
C GLU A 43 10.92 -7.86 -10.17
N THR A 44 11.65 -7.80 -11.28
CA THR A 44 11.47 -6.79 -12.34
C THR A 44 10.73 -7.35 -13.55
N GLU A 45 10.81 -8.67 -13.77
CA GLU A 45 10.16 -9.40 -14.87
C GLU A 45 8.65 -9.62 -14.63
N ASN A 46 7.92 -8.53 -14.45
CA ASN A 46 6.50 -8.54 -14.08
C ASN A 46 5.58 -8.50 -15.32
N TYR A 47 5.81 -9.36 -16.32
CA TYR A 47 5.05 -9.35 -17.57
C TYR A 47 3.54 -9.51 -17.33
N PHE A 48 3.14 -10.57 -16.61
CA PHE A 48 1.72 -10.85 -16.38
C PHE A 48 1.04 -9.79 -15.53
N LEU A 49 1.72 -9.30 -14.50
CA LEU A 49 1.21 -8.26 -13.62
C LEU A 49 1.06 -6.93 -14.37
N THR A 50 2.02 -6.59 -15.24
CA THR A 50 1.94 -5.40 -16.10
C THR A 50 0.77 -5.50 -17.07
N LYS A 51 0.58 -6.65 -17.70
CA LYS A 51 -0.55 -6.91 -18.59
C LYS A 51 -1.90 -6.85 -17.86
N ALA A 52 -1.96 -7.35 -16.63
CA ALA A 52 -3.17 -7.33 -15.81
C ALA A 52 -3.56 -5.91 -15.36
N PHE A 53 -2.59 -5.07 -15.00
CA PHE A 53 -2.87 -3.67 -14.60
C PHE A 53 -3.11 -2.72 -15.77
N TYR A 54 -2.63 -3.06 -16.97
CA TYR A 54 -2.68 -2.20 -18.16
C TYR A 54 -3.16 -2.91 -19.42
N PRO A 55 -4.32 -3.60 -19.41
CA PRO A 55 -4.77 -4.36 -20.57
C PRO A 55 -4.94 -3.49 -21.82
N ASP A 56 -5.40 -2.24 -21.66
CA ASP A 56 -5.70 -1.34 -22.79
C ASP A 56 -4.50 -0.51 -23.27
N TYR A 57 -3.51 -0.27 -22.40
CA TYR A 57 -2.33 0.53 -22.73
C TYR A 57 -1.18 -0.30 -23.29
N ARG A 58 -1.30 -1.64 -23.26
CA ARG A 58 -0.22 -2.58 -23.57
C ARG A 58 -0.70 -3.74 -24.44
N ALA A 59 -1.35 -3.40 -25.55
CA ALA A 59 -1.74 -4.38 -26.57
C ALA A 59 -0.52 -5.01 -27.28
N ASP A 60 0.59 -4.27 -27.36
CA ASP A 60 1.85 -4.74 -27.93
C ASP A 60 2.77 -5.30 -26.83
N GLU A 61 3.17 -6.57 -26.98
CA GLU A 61 4.11 -7.22 -26.06
C GLU A 61 5.48 -6.53 -26.04
N HIS A 62 5.89 -5.92 -27.16
CA HIS A 62 7.15 -5.21 -27.23
C HIS A 62 7.22 -4.03 -26.24
N GLU A 63 6.11 -3.30 -26.07
CA GLU A 63 6.02 -2.20 -25.11
C GLU A 63 6.13 -2.69 -23.66
N ILE A 64 5.57 -3.87 -23.35
CA ILE A 64 5.68 -4.47 -22.01
C ILE A 64 7.14 -4.81 -21.71
N TRP A 65 7.85 -5.41 -22.66
CA TRP A 65 9.27 -5.74 -22.49
C TRP A 65 10.15 -4.50 -22.36
N GLN A 66 9.84 -3.44 -23.12
CA GLN A 66 10.54 -2.16 -22.97
C GLN A 66 10.32 -1.56 -21.57
N ASP A 67 9.10 -1.63 -21.04
CA ASP A 67 8.80 -1.19 -19.68
C ASP A 67 9.59 -1.98 -18.63
N ILE A 68 9.65 -3.31 -18.76
CA ILE A 68 10.43 -4.18 -17.87
C ILE A 68 11.90 -3.78 -17.87
N PHE A 69 12.49 -3.60 -19.07
CA PHE A 69 13.88 -3.18 -19.22
C PHE A 69 14.14 -1.79 -18.59
N ASP A 70 13.24 -0.84 -18.82
CA ASP A 70 13.34 0.49 -18.24
C ASP A 70 13.28 0.43 -16.70
N VAL A 71 12.39 -0.39 -16.14
CA VAL A 71 12.23 -0.60 -14.69
C VAL A 71 13.51 -1.17 -14.11
N GLU A 72 14.07 -2.22 -14.71
CA GLU A 72 15.33 -2.82 -14.27
C GLU A 72 16.45 -1.78 -14.19
N LYS A 73 16.61 -0.98 -15.25
CA LYS A 73 17.62 0.07 -15.31
C LYS A 73 17.42 1.15 -14.24
N LYS A 74 16.17 1.54 -13.97
CA LYS A 74 15.85 2.63 -13.02
C LYS A 74 15.70 2.17 -11.57
N ALA A 75 15.59 0.87 -11.31
CA ALA A 75 15.50 0.30 -9.97
C ALA A 75 16.84 0.36 -9.22
N ALA A 76 17.97 0.48 -9.92
CA ALA A 76 19.32 0.38 -9.33
C ALA A 76 19.54 1.24 -8.07
N PRO A 77 19.12 2.52 -8.00
CA PRO A 77 19.29 3.32 -6.77
C PRO A 77 18.51 2.77 -5.58
N LEU A 78 17.28 2.29 -5.80
CA LEU A 78 16.46 1.67 -4.74
C LEU A 78 17.10 0.37 -4.25
N LEU A 79 17.58 -0.46 -5.18
CA LEU A 79 18.25 -1.72 -4.85
C LEU A 79 19.55 -1.48 -4.06
N ALA A 80 20.31 -0.45 -4.41
CA ALA A 80 21.51 -0.07 -3.66
C ALA A 80 21.18 0.39 -2.23
N LEU A 81 20.13 1.19 -2.06
CA LEU A 81 19.65 1.58 -0.72
C LEU A 81 19.17 0.37 0.08
N TRP A 82 18.46 -0.55 -0.58
CA TRP A 82 17.99 -1.79 0.05
C TRP A 82 19.15 -2.67 0.54
N GLN A 83 20.23 -2.81 -0.23
CA GLN A 83 21.40 -3.58 0.19
C GLN A 83 22.06 -3.03 1.47
N ILE A 84 21.94 -1.73 1.72
CA ILE A 84 22.51 -1.09 2.91
C ILE A 84 21.55 -1.19 4.09
N TRP A 85 20.25 -0.94 3.87
CA TRP A 85 19.30 -0.70 4.95
C TRP A 85 18.22 -1.78 5.12
N GLY A 86 18.08 -2.72 4.18
CA GLY A 86 16.95 -3.66 4.11
C GLY A 86 16.68 -4.40 5.42
N ASP A 87 17.70 -5.01 6.01
CA ASP A 87 17.57 -5.72 7.29
C ASP A 87 17.16 -4.79 8.44
N SER A 88 17.72 -3.57 8.47
CA SER A 88 17.37 -2.58 9.50
C SER A 88 15.93 -2.10 9.34
N ILE A 89 15.46 -1.89 8.10
CA ILE A 89 14.08 -1.55 7.78
C ILE A 89 13.13 -2.61 8.34
N LEU A 90 13.37 -3.88 8.02
CA LEU A 90 12.50 -4.98 8.44
C LEU A 90 12.46 -5.14 9.95
N ARG A 91 13.61 -5.02 10.62
CA ARG A 91 13.69 -5.07 12.09
C ARG A 91 12.99 -3.89 12.74
N ASP A 92 13.24 -2.67 12.26
CA ASP A 92 12.61 -1.48 12.83
C ASP A 92 11.09 -1.54 12.63
N ILE A 93 10.60 -2.01 11.48
CA ILE A 93 9.17 -2.26 11.26
C ILE A 93 8.61 -3.23 12.29
N GLU A 94 9.23 -4.40 12.50
CA GLU A 94 8.81 -5.39 13.49
C GLU A 94 8.82 -4.81 14.93
N ILE A 95 9.87 -4.07 15.28
CA ILE A 95 10.02 -3.45 16.60
C ILE A 95 8.91 -2.41 16.84
N TYR A 96 8.65 -1.52 15.87
CA TYR A 96 7.66 -0.46 16.03
C TYR A 96 6.22 -0.94 15.85
N SER A 97 5.99 -1.99 15.07
CA SER A 97 4.66 -2.61 14.97
C SER A 97 4.36 -3.50 16.18
N GLY A 98 5.38 -4.14 16.75
CA GLY A 98 5.23 -5.21 17.75
C GLY A 98 4.72 -6.53 17.15
N ILE A 99 4.74 -6.65 15.82
CA ILE A 99 4.22 -7.80 15.08
C ILE A 99 5.40 -8.52 14.41
N PRO A 100 5.71 -9.77 14.81
CA PRO A 100 6.83 -10.51 14.26
C PRO A 100 6.58 -10.89 12.80
N TRP A 101 7.64 -10.89 11.99
CA TRP A 101 7.58 -11.46 10.65
C TRP A 101 7.39 -12.98 10.72
N LYS A 102 6.30 -13.49 10.13
CA LYS A 102 6.04 -14.94 10.02
C LYS A 102 6.42 -15.48 8.65
N GLU A 103 6.29 -14.65 7.61
CA GLU A 103 6.72 -14.99 6.26
C GLU A 103 8.24 -15.19 6.20
N PRO A 104 8.74 -16.28 5.60
CA PRO A 104 10.19 -16.51 5.46
C PRO A 104 10.81 -15.66 4.34
N GLY A 105 9.99 -15.11 3.45
CA GLY A 105 10.47 -14.24 2.38
C GLY A 105 9.35 -13.43 1.75
N ILE A 106 9.72 -12.25 1.26
CA ILE A 106 8.82 -11.27 0.65
C ILE A 106 9.26 -11.04 -0.78
N LYS A 107 8.32 -11.11 -1.72
CA LYS A 107 8.53 -10.73 -3.11
C LYS A 107 8.00 -9.32 -3.33
N ILE A 108 8.83 -8.47 -3.93
CA ILE A 108 8.50 -7.07 -4.24
C ILE A 108 8.54 -6.89 -5.75
N HIS A 109 7.37 -6.69 -6.35
CA HIS A 109 7.22 -6.49 -7.78
C HIS A 109 7.51 -5.04 -8.16
N LEU A 110 8.60 -4.82 -8.89
CA LEU A 110 8.95 -3.51 -9.42
C LEU A 110 8.27 -3.29 -10.76
N MET A 111 7.51 -2.20 -10.87
CA MET A 111 6.66 -1.95 -12.04
C MET A 111 6.84 -0.54 -12.59
N LYS A 112 6.43 -0.32 -13.84
CA LYS A 112 6.49 1.02 -14.43
C LYS A 112 5.60 1.99 -13.70
N TYR A 113 4.35 1.64 -13.47
CA TYR A 113 3.36 2.47 -12.77
C TYR A 113 2.40 1.54 -12.03
N LEU A 114 1.67 2.05 -11.05
CA LEU A 114 0.61 1.32 -10.36
C LEU A 114 -0.61 2.25 -10.25
N PRO A 115 -1.79 1.86 -10.77
CA PRO A 115 -2.95 2.74 -10.79
C PRO A 115 -3.71 2.74 -9.44
N VAL A 116 -3.30 1.87 -8.52
CA VAL A 116 -3.92 1.68 -7.21
C VAL A 116 -2.92 2.07 -6.13
N PRO A 117 -3.29 2.94 -5.17
CA PRO A 117 -2.46 3.22 -4.01
C PRO A 117 -2.46 2.01 -3.07
N GLY A 118 -1.29 1.66 -2.51
CA GLY A 118 -1.19 0.72 -1.38
C GLY A 118 -1.54 -0.75 -1.71
N LEU A 119 -0.84 -1.37 -2.67
CA LEU A 119 -0.96 -2.80 -2.91
C LEU A 119 0.05 -3.58 -2.05
N TYR A 120 -0.44 -4.22 -0.99
CA TYR A 120 0.37 -5.00 -0.05
C TYR A 120 0.45 -6.50 -0.41
N GLU A 121 -0.46 -6.98 -1.27
CA GLU A 121 -0.51 -8.37 -1.75
C GLU A 121 -1.13 -8.45 -3.17
N PRO A 122 -0.33 -8.78 -4.21
CA PRO A 122 1.13 -8.87 -4.19
C PRO A 122 1.76 -7.49 -3.93
N LEU A 123 2.86 -7.43 -3.18
CA LEU A 123 3.52 -6.15 -2.90
C LEU A 123 4.17 -5.61 -4.19
N ALA A 124 3.64 -4.49 -4.71
CA ALA A 124 4.12 -3.90 -5.96
C ALA A 124 4.49 -2.43 -5.77
N ILE A 125 5.63 -1.99 -6.33
CA ILE A 125 6.13 -0.61 -6.21
C ILE A 125 6.37 0.00 -7.60
N PRO A 126 5.79 1.18 -7.89
CA PRO A 126 6.10 1.91 -9.11
C PRO A 126 7.51 2.51 -9.06
N ILE A 127 8.32 2.17 -10.07
CA ILE A 127 9.69 2.67 -10.27
C ILE A 127 9.73 3.83 -11.28
N ILE A 128 8.77 3.88 -12.19
CA ILE A 128 8.75 4.84 -13.30
C ILE A 128 7.42 5.60 -13.28
N GLY A 129 7.30 6.58 -14.16
CA GLY A 129 6.09 7.35 -14.33
C GLY A 129 5.39 6.98 -15.62
N ILE A 130 4.11 7.33 -15.73
CA ILE A 130 3.42 7.32 -17.01
C ILE A 130 3.01 8.73 -17.41
N LYS A 131 3.02 8.94 -18.72
CA LYS A 131 2.43 10.14 -19.31
C LYS A 131 0.97 9.84 -19.63
N GLN A 132 0.05 10.57 -19.03
CA GLN A 132 -1.37 10.54 -19.32
C GLN A 132 -1.77 11.86 -19.98
N GLY A 133 -1.83 11.88 -21.30
CA GLY A 133 -2.10 13.09 -22.08
C GLY A 133 -1.04 14.17 -21.86
N LEU A 134 -1.42 15.29 -21.24
CA LEU A 134 -0.53 16.40 -20.89
C LEU A 134 0.10 16.26 -19.50
N VAL A 135 -0.34 15.30 -18.69
CA VAL A 135 0.14 15.09 -17.32
C VAL A 135 1.22 14.02 -17.32
N ILE A 136 2.32 14.28 -16.60
CA ILE A 136 3.34 13.28 -16.30
C ILE A 136 3.20 12.93 -14.83
N GLU A 137 2.81 11.69 -14.56
CA GLU A 137 2.83 11.15 -13.21
C GLU A 137 4.22 10.57 -12.96
N ALA A 138 5.12 11.36 -12.39
CA ALA A 138 6.44 10.87 -12.01
C ALA A 138 6.36 10.13 -10.66
N PRO A 139 7.06 9.00 -10.51
CA PRO A 139 7.14 8.28 -9.25
C PRO A 139 8.05 9.06 -8.32
N ALA A 140 7.95 8.72 -7.04
CA ALA A 140 8.95 9.10 -6.07
C ALA A 140 10.34 8.57 -6.47
N SER A 141 11.41 9.33 -6.17
CA SER A 141 12.79 8.91 -6.35
C SER A 141 13.60 9.11 -5.08
N GLY A 142 14.73 8.41 -4.94
CA GLY A 142 15.63 8.55 -3.78
C GLY A 142 14.92 8.22 -2.47
N TYR A 143 15.09 9.06 -1.44
CA TYR A 143 14.46 8.85 -0.13
C TYR A 143 12.94 8.82 -0.15
N HIS A 144 12.29 9.50 -1.10
CA HIS A 144 10.84 9.41 -1.23
C HIS A 144 10.43 7.98 -1.62
N GLN A 145 11.13 7.39 -2.59
CA GLN A 145 10.87 6.01 -3.01
C GLN A 145 11.18 5.01 -1.90
N LEU A 146 12.25 5.25 -1.13
CA LEU A 146 12.57 4.45 0.04
C LEU A 146 11.47 4.54 1.10
N LEU A 147 10.92 5.73 1.38
CA LEU A 147 9.82 5.87 2.33
C LEU A 147 8.55 5.13 1.88
N VAL A 148 8.22 5.16 0.59
CA VAL A 148 7.11 4.38 0.02
C VAL A 148 7.35 2.88 0.21
N LEU A 149 8.57 2.39 -0.04
CA LEU A 149 8.94 0.99 0.22
C LEU A 149 8.77 0.63 1.70
N ILE A 150 9.24 1.48 2.62
CA ILE A 150 9.08 1.26 4.06
C ILE A 150 7.60 1.23 4.44
N GLN A 151 6.77 2.10 3.87
CA GLN A 151 5.31 2.08 4.08
C GLN A 151 4.67 0.77 3.61
N TYR A 152 5.04 0.29 2.42
CA TYR A 152 4.45 -0.93 1.88
C TYR A 152 4.88 -2.17 2.67
N LEU A 153 6.13 -2.21 3.12
CA LEU A 153 6.61 -3.25 4.03
C LEU A 153 5.93 -3.15 5.40
N ALA A 154 5.69 -1.94 5.92
CA ALA A 154 4.94 -1.78 7.16
C ALA A 154 3.52 -2.35 7.02
N GLY A 155 2.82 -2.04 5.93
CA GLY A 155 1.52 -2.65 5.64
C GLY A 155 1.60 -4.19 5.54
N ARG A 156 2.59 -4.74 4.82
CA ARG A 156 2.80 -6.20 4.75
C ARG A 156 3.05 -6.83 6.13
N ASN A 157 3.77 -6.12 7.01
CA ASN A 157 3.97 -6.56 8.39
C ASN A 157 2.66 -6.55 9.19
N LEU A 158 1.82 -5.53 9.01
CA LEU A 158 0.52 -5.48 9.69
C LEU A 158 -0.39 -6.63 9.26
N LEU A 159 -0.33 -7.07 7.99
CA LEU A 159 -1.07 -8.26 7.53
C LEU A 159 -0.64 -9.57 8.23
N GLN A 160 0.52 -9.61 8.90
CA GLN A 160 0.96 -10.80 9.65
C GLN A 160 0.02 -11.13 10.85
N VAL A 161 -0.86 -10.21 11.26
CA VAL A 161 -1.89 -10.47 12.28
C VAL A 161 -2.94 -11.47 11.82
N GLU A 162 -3.15 -11.61 10.51
CA GLU A 162 -4.13 -12.54 9.92
C GLU A 162 -3.65 -14.00 10.02
N TYR A 163 -2.34 -14.22 10.15
CA TYR A 163 -1.81 -15.56 10.34
C TYR A 163 -2.23 -16.12 11.71
N PRO A 164 -2.82 -17.32 11.76
CA PRO A 164 -3.32 -17.91 13.00
C PRO A 164 -2.19 -18.04 14.03
N SER A 165 -2.32 -17.27 15.11
CA SER A 165 -1.42 -17.27 16.26
C SER A 165 -2.18 -16.75 17.47
N ASP A 166 -2.08 -17.46 18.59
CA ASP A 166 -2.85 -17.16 19.80
C ASP A 166 -2.56 -15.76 20.36
N THR A 167 -1.35 -15.21 20.12
CA THR A 167 -0.93 -13.93 20.70
C THR A 167 -1.51 -12.71 19.99
N LEU A 168 -1.92 -12.83 18.72
CA LEU A 168 -2.42 -11.72 17.91
C LEU A 168 -3.93 -11.77 17.65
N ALA A 169 -4.60 -12.86 18.05
CA ALA A 169 -6.04 -13.05 17.83
C ALA A 169 -6.91 -11.92 18.41
N ALA A 170 -6.44 -11.26 19.48
CA ALA A 170 -7.16 -10.15 20.11
C ALA A 170 -7.21 -8.87 19.26
N VAL A 171 -6.27 -8.71 18.33
CA VAL A 171 -6.17 -7.49 17.48
C VAL A 171 -6.43 -7.76 16.00
N SER A 172 -6.46 -9.02 15.56
CA SER A 172 -6.64 -9.35 14.13
C SER A 172 -7.94 -8.81 13.53
N ASN A 173 -8.98 -8.63 14.36
CA ASN A 173 -10.27 -8.05 13.96
C ASN A 173 -10.45 -6.60 14.45
N HIS A 174 -9.37 -5.91 14.82
CA HIS A 174 -9.46 -4.54 15.31
C HIS A 174 -9.84 -3.59 14.16
N PRO A 175 -10.86 -2.70 14.31
CA PRO A 175 -11.35 -1.86 13.21
C PRO A 175 -10.28 -0.98 12.55
N LEU A 176 -9.27 -0.52 13.29
CA LEU A 176 -8.16 0.25 12.71
C LEU A 176 -7.28 -0.55 11.73
N LEU A 177 -7.39 -1.87 11.73
CA LEU A 177 -6.72 -2.76 10.77
C LEU A 177 -7.62 -3.14 9.59
N ASP A 178 -8.86 -2.63 9.51
CA ASP A 178 -9.69 -2.80 8.33
C ASP A 178 -8.99 -2.17 7.12
N GLN A 179 -8.75 -2.98 6.08
CA GLN A 179 -8.03 -2.56 4.89
C GLN A 179 -8.69 -1.33 4.24
N GLY A 180 -7.90 -0.28 4.04
CA GLY A 180 -8.36 0.95 3.40
C GLY A 180 -7.50 2.19 3.72
N PRO A 181 -7.68 3.27 2.94
CA PRO A 181 -6.79 4.43 2.96
C PRO A 181 -6.90 5.31 4.21
N TYR A 182 -7.95 5.13 5.02
CA TYR A 182 -8.23 5.96 6.20
C TYR A 182 -7.99 5.23 7.53
N ARG A 183 -7.76 3.91 7.50
CA ARG A 183 -7.56 3.05 8.68
C ARG A 183 -6.22 2.33 8.57
N PHE A 184 -6.20 1.23 7.82
CA PHE A 184 -5.01 0.40 7.65
C PHE A 184 -3.81 1.19 7.15
N ASP A 185 -3.98 2.01 6.10
CA ASP A 185 -2.85 2.79 5.57
C ASP A 185 -2.33 3.83 6.57
N VAL A 186 -3.20 4.34 7.47
CA VAL A 186 -2.79 5.23 8.57
C VAL A 186 -1.93 4.48 9.58
N MET A 187 -2.26 3.23 9.87
CA MET A 187 -1.46 2.38 10.75
C MET A 187 -0.10 2.05 10.10
N ALA A 188 -0.12 1.69 8.81
CA ALA A 188 1.09 1.43 8.04
C ALA A 188 2.00 2.66 8.00
N VAL A 189 1.47 3.87 7.77
CA VAL A 189 2.22 5.12 7.79
C VAL A 189 2.79 5.45 9.17
N ALA A 190 2.06 5.17 10.26
CA ALA A 190 2.55 5.40 11.62
C ALA A 190 3.79 4.55 11.92
N VAL A 191 3.76 3.26 11.56
CA VAL A 191 4.92 2.36 11.69
C VAL A 191 6.04 2.80 10.76
N ALA A 192 5.72 3.09 9.50
CA ALA A 192 6.71 3.44 8.49
C ALA A 192 7.49 4.70 8.83
N LEU A 193 6.84 5.76 9.31
CA LEU A 193 7.53 6.99 9.71
C LEU A 193 8.38 6.79 10.97
N SER A 194 7.96 5.92 11.88
CA SER A 194 8.75 5.58 13.07
C SER A 194 10.02 4.83 12.71
N ALA A 195 9.93 3.84 11.79
CA ALA A 195 11.09 3.14 11.24
C ALA A 195 11.98 4.07 10.39
N ALA A 196 11.39 4.88 9.52
CA ALA A 196 12.13 5.71 8.59
C ALA A 196 12.97 6.80 9.26
N ARG A 197 12.59 7.31 10.44
CA ARG A 197 13.36 8.31 11.21
C ARG A 197 14.77 7.88 11.57
N ARG A 198 15.05 6.56 11.61
CA ARG A 198 16.39 6.03 11.89
C ARG A 198 17.27 5.91 10.65
N ILE A 199 16.68 6.01 9.46
CA ILE A 199 17.30 5.63 8.18
C ILE A 199 17.36 6.84 7.23
N ILE A 200 16.27 7.61 7.16
CA ILE A 200 16.14 8.78 6.30
C ILE A 200 16.43 10.03 7.13
N PRO A 201 17.29 10.95 6.65
CA PRO A 201 17.53 12.23 7.33
C PRO A 201 16.24 13.00 7.59
N GLU A 202 16.12 13.61 8.76
CA GLU A 202 14.89 14.30 9.19
C GLU A 202 14.44 15.38 8.19
N ASP A 203 15.36 16.20 7.68
CA ASP A 203 15.04 17.23 6.68
C ASP A 203 14.41 16.64 5.41
N SER A 204 14.89 15.47 4.98
CA SER A 204 14.33 14.75 3.84
C SER A 204 12.95 14.19 4.16
N LEU A 205 12.73 13.63 5.35
CA LEU A 205 11.40 13.16 5.79
C LEU A 205 10.39 14.31 5.84
N VAL A 206 10.77 15.46 6.38
CA VAL A 206 9.93 16.66 6.42
C VAL A 206 9.61 17.14 5.01
N GLN A 207 10.60 17.19 4.11
CA GLN A 207 10.39 17.55 2.71
C GLN A 207 9.42 16.58 2.00
N ILE A 208 9.59 15.27 2.19
CA ILE A 208 8.75 14.25 1.56
C ILE A 208 7.31 14.36 2.06
N THR A 209 7.12 14.34 3.38
CA THR A 209 5.79 14.34 4.02
C THR A 209 5.02 15.65 3.84
N SER A 210 5.73 16.76 3.59
CA SER A 210 5.11 18.04 3.25
C SER A 210 4.73 18.16 1.76
N SER A 211 5.28 17.30 0.89
CA SER A 211 5.06 17.36 -0.56
C SER A 211 3.61 17.06 -0.96
N ALA A 212 3.16 17.66 -2.07
CA ALA A 212 1.83 17.40 -2.63
C ALA A 212 1.71 15.96 -3.15
N VAL A 213 2.80 15.37 -3.65
CA VAL A 213 2.82 13.99 -4.16
C VAL A 213 2.49 13.00 -3.04
N TRP A 214 3.17 13.11 -1.89
CA TRP A 214 2.91 12.27 -0.72
C TRP A 214 1.46 12.39 -0.24
N LYS A 215 0.97 13.63 -0.06
CA LYS A 215 -0.40 13.90 0.40
C LYS A 215 -1.46 13.37 -0.56
N ARG A 216 -1.20 13.39 -1.87
CA ARG A 216 -2.11 12.85 -2.89
C ARG A 216 -2.16 11.33 -2.86
N GLN A 217 -1.02 10.68 -2.61
CA GLN A 217 -0.94 9.21 -2.53
C GLN A 217 -1.53 8.65 -1.25
N PHE A 218 -1.66 9.47 -0.20
CA PHE A 218 -2.12 9.04 1.11
C PHE A 218 -3.31 9.88 1.61
N PRO A 219 -4.56 9.49 1.27
CA PRO A 219 -5.77 10.23 1.66
C PRO A 219 -5.93 10.38 3.17
N GLY A 220 -5.49 9.37 3.93
CA GLY A 220 -5.47 9.35 5.39
C GLY A 220 -4.47 10.31 6.04
N TRP A 221 -3.70 11.10 5.28
CA TRP A 221 -2.66 11.98 5.83
C TRP A 221 -3.17 12.97 6.88
N GLY A 222 -4.34 13.56 6.64
CA GLY A 222 -4.96 14.47 7.61
C GLY A 222 -5.28 13.78 8.93
N ILE A 223 -5.78 12.54 8.86
CA ILE A 223 -6.10 11.72 10.02
C ILE A 223 -4.83 11.38 10.80
N TYR A 224 -3.80 10.87 10.11
CA TYR A 224 -2.51 10.59 10.72
C TYR A 224 -1.96 11.82 11.47
N LYS A 225 -1.90 12.96 10.80
CA LYS A 225 -1.31 14.18 11.35
C LYS A 225 -2.07 14.68 12.59
N ASN A 226 -3.41 14.64 12.57
CA ASN A 226 -4.23 15.24 13.61
C ASN A 226 -4.46 14.31 14.81
N TYR A 227 -4.41 12.99 14.59
CA TYR A 227 -4.84 12.02 15.61
C TYR A 227 -3.76 11.01 16.02
N PHE A 228 -2.77 10.73 15.17
CA PHE A 228 -1.78 9.69 15.45
C PHE A 228 -0.39 10.24 15.71
N ARG A 229 0.09 11.19 14.90
CA ARG A 229 1.49 11.67 14.91
C ARG A 229 2.05 11.94 16.31
N ASP A 230 1.30 12.66 17.14
CA ASP A 230 1.75 13.12 18.45
C ASP A 230 1.16 12.31 19.62
N LYS A 231 0.10 11.52 19.35
CA LYS A 231 -0.58 10.72 20.39
C LYS A 231 -0.05 9.28 20.46
N TRP A 232 0.28 8.71 19.31
CA TRP A 232 0.77 7.34 19.16
C TRP A 232 2.25 7.39 18.79
N VAL A 233 3.07 7.75 19.77
CA VAL A 233 4.52 7.84 19.60
C VAL A 233 5.10 6.43 19.76
N LEU A 234 5.25 5.74 18.63
CA LEU A 234 5.73 4.36 18.63
C LEU A 234 7.19 4.30 19.12
N SER A 235 7.46 3.34 20.00
CA SER A 235 8.79 3.07 20.54
C SER A 235 8.97 1.55 20.74
N PRO A 236 10.20 1.04 20.88
CA PRO A 236 10.40 -0.37 21.18
C PRO A 236 9.67 -0.85 22.46
N SER A 237 9.51 0.04 23.44
CA SER A 237 8.76 -0.23 24.68
C SER A 237 7.25 -0.04 24.55
N THR A 238 6.80 0.61 23.48
CA THR A 238 5.39 0.91 23.24
C THR A 238 5.10 0.83 21.73
N PRO A 239 5.06 -0.40 21.19
CA PRO A 239 4.81 -0.63 19.77
C PRO A 239 3.34 -0.40 19.42
N LEU A 240 3.03 -0.36 18.12
CA LEU A 240 1.66 -0.21 17.61
C LEU A 240 0.71 -1.25 18.21
N LEU A 241 1.14 -2.52 18.32
CA LEU A 241 0.35 -3.60 18.88
C LEU A 241 -0.18 -3.26 20.28
N GLN A 242 0.64 -2.63 21.12
CA GLN A 242 0.20 -2.22 22.46
C GLN A 242 -0.85 -1.11 22.41
N TYR A 243 -0.74 -0.16 21.47
CA TYR A 243 -1.79 0.84 21.27
C TYR A 243 -3.09 0.19 20.81
N LEU A 244 -3.03 -0.73 19.84
CA LEU A 244 -4.21 -1.44 19.33
C LEU A 244 -4.89 -2.31 20.40
N GLN A 245 -4.13 -2.99 21.25
CA GLN A 245 -4.69 -3.78 22.35
C GLN A 245 -5.44 -2.94 23.39
N ASN A 246 -5.01 -1.68 23.58
CA ASN A 246 -5.60 -0.77 24.55
C ASN A 246 -6.68 0.13 23.95
N GLU A 247 -6.79 0.21 22.62
CA GLU A 247 -7.77 1.03 21.93
C GLU A 247 -9.13 0.31 21.89
N PRO A 248 -10.21 0.91 22.44
CA PRO A 248 -11.53 0.31 22.36
C PRO A 248 -12.03 0.26 20.91
N TYR A 249 -12.72 -0.82 20.54
CA TYR A 249 -13.26 -1.03 19.20
C TYR A 249 -14.31 0.01 18.79
N ASN A 250 -14.93 0.69 19.76
CA ASN A 250 -15.94 1.73 19.56
C ASN A 250 -15.43 3.14 19.95
N SER A 251 -14.10 3.33 19.99
CA SER A 251 -13.53 4.61 20.39
C SER A 251 -13.83 5.73 19.38
N THR A 252 -13.68 6.97 19.84
CA THR A 252 -13.75 8.14 18.97
C THR A 252 -12.71 8.09 17.86
N LEU A 253 -11.53 7.51 18.11
CA LEU A 253 -10.47 7.38 17.11
C LEU A 253 -10.89 6.41 15.98
N VAL A 254 -11.49 5.28 16.33
CA VAL A 254 -12.07 4.34 15.35
C VAL A 254 -13.18 4.99 14.52
N ALA A 255 -14.03 5.80 15.15
CA ALA A 255 -15.07 6.54 14.45
C ALA A 255 -14.51 7.60 13.50
N MET A 256 -13.48 8.35 13.92
CA MET A 256 -12.84 9.40 13.09
C MET A 256 -12.04 8.85 11.91
N THR A 257 -11.63 7.59 11.98
CA THR A 257 -10.93 6.89 10.90
C THR A 257 -11.89 6.12 10.00
N ALA A 258 -13.20 6.17 10.26
CA ALA A 258 -14.18 5.60 9.35
C ALA A 258 -14.05 6.25 7.95
N PRO A 259 -14.18 5.47 6.87
CA PRO A 259 -14.27 6.05 5.54
C PRO A 259 -15.42 7.06 5.50
N PRO A 260 -15.27 8.20 4.81
CA PRO A 260 -16.32 9.21 4.74
C PRO A 260 -17.62 8.59 4.20
N ASP A 261 -18.73 8.83 4.88
CA ASP A 261 -20.06 8.39 4.45
C ASP A 261 -20.41 9.07 3.11
N GLU A 262 -20.42 8.31 2.02
CA GLU A 262 -20.79 8.80 0.68
C GLU A 262 -22.32 9.08 0.55
N SER A 263 -23.08 9.02 1.65
CA SER A 263 -24.54 9.09 1.67
C SER A 263 -25.13 10.49 1.91
N SER A 264 -24.32 11.56 1.93
CA SER A 264 -24.83 12.92 1.82
C SER A 264 -24.41 13.54 0.49
N PRO A 265 -25.05 13.20 -0.64
CA PRO A 265 -25.24 14.22 -1.64
C PRO A 265 -25.85 15.42 -0.92
N GLU A 266 -25.27 16.61 -1.10
CA GLU A 266 -25.94 17.85 -0.73
C GLU A 266 -27.39 17.69 -1.15
N LYS A 267 -28.30 17.77 -0.17
CA LYS A 267 -29.74 17.73 -0.41
C LYS A 267 -30.05 18.89 -1.36
N SER A 268 -30.00 18.63 -2.66
CA SER A 268 -30.85 19.32 -3.60
C SER A 268 -32.26 18.98 -3.17
N ASP A 269 -33.00 19.97 -2.69
CA ASP A 269 -34.41 19.88 -2.34
C ASP A 269 -35.22 19.27 -3.49
N SER A 270 -35.36 17.94 -3.49
CA SER A 270 -36.37 17.24 -4.25
C SER A 270 -36.66 15.93 -3.52
N GLY A 271 -37.70 15.96 -2.70
CA GLY A 271 -38.17 14.79 -1.99
C GLY A 271 -38.54 13.66 -2.95
N THR A 272 -37.85 12.54 -2.85
CA THR A 272 -38.39 11.25 -3.25
C THR A 272 -37.87 10.18 -2.30
N ALA A 273 -38.78 9.28 -1.92
CA ALA A 273 -38.69 8.34 -0.83
C ALA A 273 -37.43 7.45 -0.85
N SER A 274 -36.90 7.22 0.35
CA SER A 274 -35.95 6.15 0.66
C SER A 274 -36.55 4.80 0.26
N GLN A 275 -36.08 4.22 -0.84
CA GLN A 275 -36.38 2.84 -1.20
C GLN A 275 -35.31 1.95 -0.57
N SER A 276 -35.71 1.24 0.48
CA SER A 276 -34.99 0.06 0.97
C SER A 276 -34.75 -0.92 -0.18
N LEU A 277 -33.51 -1.38 -0.31
CA LEU A 277 -33.09 -2.42 -1.23
C LEU A 277 -34.08 -3.59 -1.20
N PRO A 278 -34.70 -3.97 -2.33
CA PRO A 278 -35.55 -5.15 -2.36
C PRO A 278 -34.69 -6.38 -2.05
N ALA A 279 -34.99 -7.04 -0.94
CA ALA A 279 -34.49 -8.36 -0.61
C ALA A 279 -34.93 -9.34 -1.71
N SER A 280 -34.08 -9.53 -2.72
CA SER A 280 -34.36 -10.39 -3.85
C SER A 280 -33.18 -11.31 -4.09
N SER A 281 -33.49 -12.60 -4.08
CA SER A 281 -32.72 -13.82 -4.35
C SER A 281 -32.06 -13.89 -5.74
N SER A 282 -31.66 -12.75 -6.31
CA SER A 282 -31.05 -12.67 -7.62
C SER A 282 -29.52 -12.67 -7.54
N VAL A 283 -28.90 -13.15 -8.62
CA VAL A 283 -27.48 -13.47 -8.79
C VAL A 283 -26.50 -12.35 -8.39
N GLY A 284 -26.93 -11.08 -8.29
CA GLY A 284 -26.14 -9.96 -7.76
C GLY A 284 -25.89 -9.98 -6.24
N GLY A 285 -26.64 -10.79 -5.48
CA GLY A 285 -26.54 -10.84 -4.01
C GLY A 285 -25.21 -11.38 -3.46
N ARG A 286 -24.43 -12.13 -4.26
CA ARG A 286 -23.10 -12.63 -3.86
C ARG A 286 -22.02 -11.55 -3.91
N LEU A 287 -22.05 -10.71 -4.95
CA LEU A 287 -21.10 -9.61 -5.12
C LEU A 287 -21.49 -8.39 -4.28
N GLY A 288 -22.78 -8.29 -3.92
CA GLY A 288 -23.30 -7.22 -3.08
C GLY A 288 -23.46 -5.90 -3.80
N PHE A 289 -23.85 -5.92 -5.08
CA PHE A 289 -24.24 -4.69 -5.75
C PHE A 289 -25.36 -4.93 -6.76
N PHE A 290 -26.07 -3.86 -7.09
CA PHE A 290 -27.03 -3.79 -8.17
C PHE A 290 -26.62 -2.70 -9.14
N ALA A 291 -26.84 -2.96 -10.43
CA ALA A 291 -26.59 -1.97 -11.46
C ALA A 291 -27.71 -1.95 -12.50
N GLU A 292 -28.04 -0.75 -12.98
CA GLU A 292 -29.04 -0.53 -14.00
C GLU A 292 -28.40 -0.26 -15.35
N ARG A 293 -28.94 -0.88 -16.39
CA ARG A 293 -28.44 -0.70 -17.75
C ARG A 293 -28.77 0.70 -18.26
N GLN A 294 -27.75 1.45 -18.64
CA GLN A 294 -27.85 2.73 -19.35
C GLN A 294 -27.74 2.52 -20.87
N ARG A 295 -27.91 3.62 -21.62
CA ARG A 295 -27.67 3.62 -23.07
C ARG A 295 -26.22 3.24 -23.37
N GLY A 296 -26.01 2.47 -24.43
CA GLY A 296 -24.66 2.04 -24.85
C GLY A 296 -24.11 0.81 -24.14
N GLY A 297 -24.93 0.05 -23.41
CA GLY A 297 -24.48 -1.20 -22.76
C GLY A 297 -23.72 -1.01 -21.46
N ILE A 298 -23.66 0.22 -20.95
CA ILE A 298 -23.04 0.57 -19.67
C ILE A 298 -24.00 0.26 -18.53
N TYR A 299 -23.49 -0.25 -17.40
CA TYR A 299 -24.27 -0.50 -16.19
C TYR A 299 -23.89 0.49 -15.10
N ARG A 300 -24.85 1.30 -14.64
CA ARG A 300 -24.62 2.21 -13.51
C ARG A 300 -24.96 1.50 -12.21
N VAL A 301 -24.00 1.42 -11.28
CA VAL A 301 -24.22 0.87 -9.94
C VAL A 301 -25.25 1.75 -9.21
N THR A 302 -26.42 1.20 -8.90
CA THR A 302 -27.53 1.91 -8.24
C THR A 302 -27.66 1.54 -6.77
N ALA A 303 -27.05 0.43 -6.35
CA ALA A 303 -26.88 0.09 -4.95
C ALA A 303 -25.65 -0.80 -4.77
N ILE A 304 -25.02 -0.67 -3.61
CA ILE A 304 -23.87 -1.48 -3.23
C ILE A 304 -23.88 -1.71 -1.73
N ASP A 305 -23.63 -2.95 -1.31
CA ASP A 305 -23.51 -3.37 0.07
C ASP A 305 -22.04 -3.24 0.49
N SER A 306 -21.80 -2.35 1.46
CA SER A 306 -20.45 -2.03 1.94
C SER A 306 -19.76 -3.19 2.64
N THR A 307 -20.49 -4.26 2.98
CA THR A 307 -19.96 -5.45 3.65
C THR A 307 -19.56 -6.57 2.68
N LYS A 308 -19.70 -6.35 1.36
CA LYS A 308 -19.57 -7.38 0.33
C LYS A 308 -18.40 -7.15 -0.60
N LEU A 309 -18.11 -8.20 -1.37
CA LEU A 309 -16.92 -8.33 -2.19
C LEU A 309 -16.71 -7.20 -3.18
N ALA A 310 -17.76 -6.77 -3.89
CA ALA A 310 -17.60 -5.71 -4.88
C ALA A 310 -17.16 -4.39 -4.23
N TYR A 311 -17.66 -4.09 -3.02
CA TYR A 311 -17.28 -2.90 -2.29
C TYR A 311 -15.84 -2.96 -1.78
N SER A 312 -15.44 -4.09 -1.19
CA SER A 312 -14.06 -4.30 -0.72
C SER A 312 -13.04 -4.21 -1.86
N CYS A 313 -13.43 -4.65 -3.06
CA CYS A 313 -12.61 -4.55 -4.27
C CYS A 313 -12.58 -3.15 -4.89
N GLY A 314 -13.33 -2.17 -4.36
CA GLY A 314 -13.25 -0.77 -4.80
C GLY A 314 -14.40 -0.28 -5.68
N LEU A 315 -15.41 -1.11 -5.96
CA LEU A 315 -16.64 -0.68 -6.65
C LEU A 315 -17.43 0.27 -5.75
N ARG A 316 -18.04 1.31 -6.32
CA ARG A 316 -18.77 2.36 -5.59
C ARG A 316 -20.12 2.65 -6.23
N LEU A 317 -20.99 3.30 -5.47
CA LEU A 317 -22.29 3.74 -5.95
C LEU A 317 -22.11 4.77 -7.08
N GLY A 318 -22.89 4.62 -8.14
CA GLY A 318 -22.84 5.52 -9.30
C GLY A 318 -21.77 5.18 -10.34
N ASP A 319 -20.88 4.25 -10.06
CA ASP A 319 -19.91 3.75 -11.04
C ASP A 319 -20.60 3.23 -12.28
N GLN A 320 -20.04 3.56 -13.44
CA GLN A 320 -20.54 3.12 -14.74
C GLN A 320 -19.67 1.99 -15.28
N ILE A 321 -20.07 0.75 -15.04
CA ILE A 321 -19.38 -0.45 -15.53
C ILE A 321 -19.57 -0.54 -17.04
N ARG A 322 -18.46 -0.51 -17.77
CA ARG A 322 -18.42 -0.55 -19.23
C ARG A 322 -18.15 -1.95 -19.76
N SER A 323 -17.19 -2.64 -19.15
CA SER A 323 -16.78 -3.98 -19.57
C SER A 323 -16.31 -4.81 -18.37
N VAL A 324 -16.38 -6.14 -18.53
CA VAL A 324 -15.80 -7.13 -17.62
C VAL A 324 -14.73 -7.87 -18.43
N ASN A 325 -13.48 -7.80 -18.02
CA ASN A 325 -12.33 -8.39 -18.71
C ASN A 325 -12.26 -8.00 -20.20
N GLY A 326 -12.56 -6.74 -20.52
CA GLY A 326 -12.59 -6.23 -21.89
C GLY A 326 -13.82 -6.63 -22.71
N LEU A 327 -14.73 -7.44 -22.16
CA LEU A 327 -15.98 -7.81 -22.81
C LEU A 327 -17.13 -6.91 -22.35
N ALA A 328 -17.87 -6.33 -23.30
CA ALA A 328 -19.07 -5.56 -23.00
C ALA A 328 -20.21 -6.50 -22.58
N ALA A 329 -20.79 -6.29 -21.41
CA ALA A 329 -21.84 -7.17 -20.92
C ALA A 329 -23.19 -6.90 -21.60
N GLY A 330 -23.79 -7.94 -22.19
CA GLY A 330 -25.08 -7.82 -22.88
C GLY A 330 -26.26 -7.61 -21.93
N THR A 331 -26.32 -8.36 -20.83
CA THR A 331 -27.35 -8.29 -19.79
C THR A 331 -26.71 -8.19 -18.41
N PHE A 332 -27.43 -7.69 -17.41
CA PHE A 332 -26.92 -7.65 -16.03
C PHE A 332 -26.59 -9.05 -15.52
N SER A 333 -27.38 -10.06 -15.90
CA SER A 333 -27.09 -11.46 -15.55
C SER A 333 -25.80 -11.97 -16.19
N ALA A 334 -25.51 -11.58 -17.43
CA ALA A 334 -24.25 -11.91 -18.10
C ALA A 334 -23.07 -11.20 -17.41
N LEU A 335 -23.21 -9.91 -17.10
CA LEU A 335 -22.21 -9.13 -16.35
C LEU A 335 -21.82 -9.84 -15.05
N ILE A 336 -22.81 -10.26 -14.26
CA ILE A 336 -22.55 -10.94 -12.99
C ILE A 336 -21.98 -12.34 -13.22
N GLY A 337 -22.46 -13.07 -14.24
CA GLY A 337 -21.92 -14.36 -14.63
C GLY A 337 -20.42 -14.28 -14.97
N ASP A 338 -20.05 -13.32 -15.81
CA ASP A 338 -18.66 -13.08 -16.23
C ASP A 338 -17.75 -12.76 -15.04
N ILE A 339 -18.27 -12.06 -14.02
CA ILE A 339 -17.53 -11.80 -12.79
C ILE A 339 -17.38 -13.10 -11.99
N ILE A 340 -18.49 -13.81 -11.72
CA ILE A 340 -18.51 -15.01 -10.88
C ILE A 340 -17.63 -16.12 -11.46
N ASP A 341 -17.69 -16.35 -12.77
CA ASP A 341 -16.91 -17.40 -13.44
C ASP A 341 -15.39 -17.20 -13.30
N ARG A 342 -14.97 -15.97 -12.99
CA ARG A 342 -13.56 -15.60 -12.82
C ARG A 342 -13.13 -15.47 -11.35
N LEU A 343 -14.07 -15.44 -10.41
CA LEU A 343 -13.76 -15.37 -8.98
C LEU A 343 -12.98 -16.59 -8.47
N SER A 344 -13.11 -17.75 -9.12
CA SER A 344 -12.37 -18.97 -8.75
C SER A 344 -10.95 -19.03 -9.34
N GLY A 345 -10.55 -18.02 -10.13
CA GLY A 345 -9.22 -17.90 -10.74
C GLY A 345 -8.58 -16.55 -10.41
N ASP A 346 -8.08 -15.85 -11.43
CA ASP A 346 -7.34 -14.57 -11.29
C ASP A 346 -8.22 -13.35 -10.91
N GLY A 347 -9.51 -13.54 -10.63
CA GLY A 347 -10.47 -12.47 -10.42
C GLY A 347 -11.03 -11.87 -11.71
N ALA A 348 -12.00 -10.98 -11.56
CA ALA A 348 -12.67 -10.28 -12.65
C ALA A 348 -12.29 -8.81 -12.67
N TYR A 349 -11.72 -8.34 -13.77
CA TYR A 349 -11.40 -6.94 -13.98
C TYR A 349 -12.62 -6.19 -14.54
N LEU A 350 -12.99 -5.08 -13.92
CA LEU A 350 -14.04 -4.17 -14.36
C LEU A 350 -13.41 -2.88 -14.88
N GLU A 351 -13.76 -2.50 -16.10
CA GLU A 351 -13.58 -1.12 -16.56
C GLU A 351 -14.79 -0.30 -16.13
N ILE A 352 -14.58 0.71 -15.30
CA ILE A 352 -15.63 1.61 -14.82
C ILE A 352 -15.37 3.05 -15.24
N SER A 353 -16.42 3.84 -15.39
CA SER A 353 -16.35 5.30 -15.48
C SER A 353 -16.85 5.90 -14.16
N ARG A 354 -16.00 6.69 -13.49
CA ARG A 354 -16.31 7.39 -12.24
C ARG A 354 -15.96 8.86 -12.41
N ALA A 355 -16.95 9.73 -12.26
CA ALA A 355 -16.80 11.18 -12.47
C ALA A 355 -16.18 11.55 -13.84
N GLY A 356 -16.43 10.75 -14.87
CA GLY A 356 -15.89 10.96 -16.22
C GLY A 356 -14.49 10.39 -16.46
N GLU A 357 -13.83 9.86 -15.41
CA GLU A 357 -12.55 9.16 -15.53
C GLU A 357 -12.76 7.65 -15.67
N ILE A 358 -11.98 7.00 -16.54
CA ILE A 358 -11.98 5.54 -16.69
C ILE A 358 -11.03 4.94 -15.65
N LYS A 359 -11.50 3.95 -14.89
CA LYS A 359 -10.74 3.25 -13.84
C LYS A 359 -10.91 1.74 -13.98
N GLY A 360 -9.86 1.02 -13.59
CA GLY A 360 -9.87 -0.44 -13.48
C GLY A 360 -10.11 -0.88 -12.04
N ILE A 361 -10.98 -1.87 -11.85
CA ILE A 361 -11.25 -2.50 -10.55
C ILE A 361 -11.09 -4.02 -10.69
N LEU A 362 -10.27 -4.65 -9.86
CA LEU A 362 -10.16 -6.11 -9.81
C LEU A 362 -11.04 -6.65 -8.69
N ILE A 363 -12.07 -7.44 -9.03
CA ILE A 363 -12.89 -8.19 -8.08
C ILE A 363 -12.36 -9.61 -7.95
N GLN A 364 -11.82 -9.98 -6.80
CA GLN A 364 -11.29 -11.32 -6.52
C GLN A 364 -11.78 -11.82 -5.17
N ALA A 365 -12.17 -13.09 -5.08
CA ALA A 365 -12.54 -13.71 -3.81
C ALA A 365 -11.25 -14.08 -3.06
N HIS A 366 -11.06 -13.49 -1.88
CA HIS A 366 -9.98 -13.88 -0.97
C HIS A 366 -10.28 -15.21 -0.27
#